data_AF-A0A2T4VWP7-F1
#
_entry.id   AF-A0A2T4VWP7-F1
#
_cell.length_a   1.000
_cell.length_b   1.000
_cell.length_c   1.000
_cell.angle_alpha   90.00
_cell.angle_beta   90.00
_cell.angle_gamma   90.00
#
_symmetry.space_group_name_H-M   'P 1'
#
loop_
_entity.id
_entity.type
_entity.pdbx_description
1 polymer ?
#
loop_
_entity_poly.entity_id
_entity_poly.type
_entity_poly.pdbx_seq_one_letter_code
_entity_poly.pdbx_strand_id
1 'polypeptide(L)'
;MTKDIKEAIHDYEAFNPDASARLKLIQRAQKHEAQYLPSEKTLYSIVKNFKPCHQLSTIEALIEFEYLTLICLHHRRNYYRLYIGIPDGLYDDLEARVEALRKVIPPEFIPPKHILLDNIGY
;
A
#
# COMPACT_ATOMS: atom_id res chain seq x y z
N MET A 1 -3.71 12.71 -24.09
CA MET A 1 -3.99 13.80 -23.13
C MET A 1 -4.69 14.92 -23.88
N THR A 2 -5.97 15.13 -23.60
CA THR A 2 -6.80 16.19 -24.18
C THR A 2 -6.35 17.57 -23.71
N LYS A 3 -6.55 18.57 -24.57
CA LYS A 3 -6.10 19.97 -24.43
C LYS A 3 -6.56 20.61 -23.10
N ASP A 4 -7.72 20.20 -22.60
CA ASP A 4 -8.36 20.71 -21.38
C ASP A 4 -7.59 20.39 -20.08
N ILE A 5 -6.86 19.27 -20.03
CA ILE A 5 -6.07 18.90 -18.84
C ILE A 5 -4.84 19.80 -18.74
N LYS A 6 -4.26 20.21 -19.86
CA LYS A 6 -3.07 21.07 -19.88
C LYS A 6 -3.41 22.51 -19.47
N GLU A 7 -4.56 23.04 -19.89
CA GLU A 7 -5.05 24.35 -19.45
C GLU A 7 -5.39 24.34 -17.95
N ALA A 8 -6.08 23.31 -17.45
CA ALA A 8 -6.38 23.21 -16.03
C ALA A 8 -5.13 23.12 -15.13
N ILE A 9 -4.08 22.40 -15.57
CA ILE A 9 -2.79 22.35 -14.86
C ILE A 9 -2.10 23.72 -14.89
N HIS A 10 -2.09 24.38 -16.05
CA HIS A 10 -1.48 25.69 -16.22
C HIS A 10 -2.15 26.76 -15.34
N ASP A 11 -3.48 26.78 -15.28
CA ASP A 11 -4.24 27.73 -14.47
C ASP A 11 -4.06 27.47 -12.97
N TYR A 12 -3.97 26.20 -12.57
CA TYR A 12 -3.65 25.82 -11.18
C TYR A 12 -2.22 26.23 -10.78
N GLU A 13 -1.24 26.04 -11.66
CA GLU A 13 0.15 26.46 -11.43
C GLU A 13 0.30 27.99 -11.41
N ALA A 14 -0.50 28.73 -12.20
CA ALA A 14 -0.54 30.19 -12.19
C ALA A 14 -1.15 30.74 -10.89
N PHE A 15 -2.13 30.07 -10.31
CA PHE A 15 -2.74 30.44 -9.02
C PHE A 15 -1.97 29.96 -7.79
N ASN A 16 -1.16 28.91 -7.92
CA ASN A 16 -0.27 28.41 -6.87
C ASN A 16 1.16 28.24 -7.43
N PRO A 17 1.96 29.32 -7.45
CA PRO A 17 3.33 29.26 -7.98
C PRO A 17 4.22 28.23 -7.25
N ASP A 18 3.87 27.88 -6.00
CA ASP A 18 4.53 26.82 -5.23
C ASP A 18 3.96 25.40 -5.46
N ALA A 19 2.85 25.23 -6.18
CA ALA A 19 2.23 23.91 -6.40
C ALA A 19 3.18 22.94 -7.09
N SER A 20 3.91 23.40 -8.10
CA SER A 20 4.91 22.57 -8.80
C SER A 20 6.07 22.18 -7.88
N ALA A 21 6.50 23.08 -6.99
CA ALA A 21 7.55 22.81 -6.00
C ALA A 21 7.08 21.83 -4.91
N ARG A 22 5.85 22.01 -4.40
CA ARG A 22 5.20 21.11 -3.43
C ARG A 22 4.98 19.72 -4.00
N LEU A 23 4.53 19.63 -5.27
CA LEU A 23 4.37 18.35 -5.96
C LEU A 23 5.70 17.61 -6.09
N LYS A 24 6.77 18.31 -6.49
CA LYS A 24 8.12 17.73 -6.55
C LYS A 24 8.62 17.27 -5.18
N LEU A 25 8.30 18.00 -4.11
CA LEU A 25 8.68 17.64 -2.74
C LEU A 25 7.93 16.38 -2.26
N ILE A 26 6.63 16.30 -2.53
CA ILE A 26 5.80 15.11 -2.26
C ILE A 26 6.32 13.91 -3.03
N GLN A 27 6.59 14.06 -4.33
CA GLN A 27 7.16 13.00 -5.16
C GLN A 27 8.53 12.52 -4.65
N ARG A 28 9.39 13.42 -4.17
CA ARG A 28 10.68 13.05 -3.57
C ARG A 28 10.49 12.28 -2.26
N ALA A 29 9.63 12.77 -1.37
CA ALA A 29 9.35 12.09 -0.11
C ALA A 29 8.76 10.69 -0.34
N GLN A 30 7.87 10.54 -1.31
CA GLN A 30 7.26 9.25 -1.65
C GLN A 30 8.25 8.29 -2.33
N LYS A 31 9.13 8.78 -3.22
CA LYS A 31 10.22 7.94 -3.78
C LYS A 31 11.17 7.46 -2.68
N HIS A 32 11.48 8.33 -1.72
CA HIS A 32 12.28 7.98 -0.56
C HIS A 32 11.55 6.95 0.34
N GLU A 33 10.26 7.10 0.55
CA GLU A 33 9.45 6.13 1.31
C GLU A 33 9.42 4.76 0.62
N ALA A 34 9.26 4.74 -0.71
CA ALA A 34 9.22 3.51 -1.51
C ALA A 34 10.53 2.70 -1.50
N GLN A 35 11.67 3.33 -1.19
CA GLN A 35 12.96 2.62 -1.12
C GLN A 35 13.05 1.67 0.09
N TYR A 36 12.23 1.89 1.11
CA TYR A 36 12.17 1.04 2.31
C TYR A 36 11.18 -0.11 2.16
N LEU A 37 10.40 -0.13 1.07
CA LEU A 37 9.55 -1.26 0.77
C LEU A 37 10.35 -2.43 0.19
N PRO A 38 9.89 -3.67 0.40
CA PRO A 38 10.39 -4.81 -0.33
C PRO A 38 10.23 -4.60 -1.84
N SER A 39 11.26 -4.99 -2.60
CA SER A 39 11.16 -5.01 -4.06
C SER A 39 10.08 -5.98 -4.52
N GLU A 40 9.54 -5.79 -5.73
CA GLU A 40 8.60 -6.73 -6.35
C GLU A 40 9.11 -8.19 -6.33
N LYS A 41 10.40 -8.40 -6.64
CA LYS A 41 11.04 -9.72 -6.57
C LYS A 41 11.04 -10.30 -5.16
N THR A 42 11.27 -9.45 -4.15
CA THR A 42 11.22 -9.84 -2.74
C THR A 42 9.81 -10.23 -2.34
N LEU A 43 8.80 -9.47 -2.75
CA LEU A 43 7.39 -9.76 -2.47
C LEU A 43 6.95 -11.07 -3.13
N TYR A 44 7.29 -11.31 -4.40
CA TYR A 44 7.02 -12.61 -5.03
C TYR A 44 7.65 -13.78 -4.29
N SER A 45 8.90 -13.60 -3.82
CA SER A 45 9.58 -14.62 -3.02
C SER A 45 8.85 -14.85 -1.70
N ILE A 46 8.39 -13.80 -1.02
CA ILE A 46 7.61 -13.90 0.21
C ILE A 46 6.31 -14.66 -0.06
N VAL A 47 5.53 -14.23 -1.07
CA VAL A 47 4.22 -14.83 -1.41
C VAL A 47 4.36 -16.32 -1.72
N LYS A 48 5.36 -16.68 -2.52
CA LYS A 48 5.62 -18.08 -2.89
C LYS A 48 5.98 -18.97 -1.69
N ASN A 49 6.56 -18.38 -0.65
CA ASN A 49 7.06 -19.11 0.52
C ASN A 49 6.17 -18.98 1.76
N PHE A 50 4.94 -18.46 1.62
CA PHE A 50 4.01 -18.42 2.74
C PHE A 50 3.72 -19.81 3.27
N LYS A 51 3.92 -20.01 4.58
CA LYS A 51 3.36 -21.16 5.28
C LYS A 51 1.83 -21.07 5.24
N PRO A 52 1.09 -22.18 5.18
CA PRO A 52 -0.36 -22.15 5.37
C PRO A 52 -0.73 -21.46 6.71
N CYS A 53 -1.75 -20.59 6.73
CA CYS A 53 -2.10 -19.80 7.92
C CYS A 53 -2.37 -20.65 9.18
N HIS A 54 -2.95 -21.85 9.00
CA HIS A 54 -3.23 -22.77 10.11
C HIS A 54 -1.98 -23.43 10.72
N GLN A 55 -0.82 -23.28 10.08
CA GLN A 55 0.46 -23.78 10.57
C GLN A 55 1.29 -22.70 11.26
N LEU A 56 0.80 -21.45 11.28
CA LEU A 56 1.45 -20.35 11.98
C LEU A 56 1.11 -20.40 13.47
N SER A 57 2.10 -20.15 14.31
CA SER A 57 1.83 -19.72 15.68
C SER A 57 1.12 -18.36 15.69
N THR A 58 0.41 -18.05 16.77
CA THR A 58 -0.26 -16.75 16.93
C THR A 58 0.70 -15.56 16.74
N ILE A 59 1.94 -15.69 17.24
CA ILE A 59 2.95 -14.63 17.13
C ILE A 59 3.40 -14.48 15.68
N GLU A 60 3.70 -15.57 14.97
CA GLU A 60 4.05 -15.51 13.54
C GLU A 60 2.92 -14.88 12.72
N ALA A 61 1.67 -15.27 12.98
CA ALA A 61 0.51 -14.74 12.30
C ALA A 61 0.34 -13.23 12.54
N LEU A 62 0.54 -12.77 13.78
CA LEU A 62 0.49 -11.33 14.12
C LEU A 62 1.58 -10.52 13.42
N ILE A 63 2.83 -11.00 13.45
CA ILE A 63 3.96 -10.34 12.79
C ILE A 63 3.70 -10.24 11.29
N GLU A 64 3.27 -11.34 10.67
CA GLU A 64 2.97 -11.39 9.25
C GLU A 64 1.80 -10.46 8.90
N PHE A 65 0.73 -10.46 9.71
CA PHE A 65 -0.44 -9.61 9.52
C PHE A 65 -0.10 -8.12 9.56
N GLU A 66 0.67 -7.68 10.55
CA GLU A 66 1.11 -6.29 10.67
C GLU A 66 2.01 -5.89 9.50
N TYR A 67 2.99 -6.74 9.17
CA TYR A 67 3.93 -6.49 8.10
C TYR A 67 3.25 -6.35 6.73
N LEU A 68 2.37 -7.30 6.38
CA LEU A 68 1.64 -7.28 5.11
C LEU A 68 0.63 -6.12 5.05
N THR A 69 -0.01 -5.78 6.17
CA THR A 69 -0.89 -4.62 6.26
C THR A 69 -0.14 -3.34 5.89
N LEU A 70 1.04 -3.12 6.45
CA LEU A 70 1.85 -1.93 6.16
C LEU A 70 2.26 -1.86 4.68
N ILE A 71 2.67 -2.99 4.09
CA ILE A 71 3.00 -3.10 2.66
C ILE A 71 1.79 -2.73 1.81
N CYS A 72 0.63 -3.34 2.07
CA CYS A 72 -0.59 -3.08 1.31
C CYS A 72 -1.03 -1.61 1.43
N LEU A 73 -0.94 -1.02 2.62
CA LEU A 73 -1.25 0.39 2.82
C LEU A 73 -0.32 1.30 2.01
N HIS A 74 0.97 1.02 2.02
CA HIS A 74 1.90 1.85 1.28
C HIS A 74 1.67 1.75 -0.24
N HIS A 75 1.46 0.54 -0.78
CA HIS A 75 1.18 0.36 -2.19
C HIS A 75 -0.14 1.01 -2.61
N ARG A 76 -1.21 0.87 -1.80
CA ARG A 76 -2.49 1.51 -2.05
C ARG A 76 -2.35 3.03 -2.12
N ARG A 77 -1.63 3.63 -1.18
CA ARG A 77 -1.35 5.08 -1.17
C ARG A 77 -0.56 5.52 -2.40
N ASN A 78 0.42 4.75 -2.85
CA ASN A 78 1.23 5.11 -4.02
C ASN A 78 0.50 4.88 -5.35
N TYR A 79 -0.27 3.81 -5.46
CA TYR A 79 -1.06 3.51 -6.65
C TYR A 79 -2.05 4.64 -6.93
N TYR A 80 -2.86 5.03 -5.94
CA TYR A 80 -3.87 6.08 -6.12
C TYR A 80 -3.29 7.49 -6.29
N ARG A 81 -2.09 7.78 -5.76
CA ARG A 81 -1.49 9.13 -5.84
C ARG A 81 -0.55 9.31 -7.02
N LEU A 82 0.17 8.26 -7.41
CA LEU A 82 1.29 8.36 -8.35
C LEU A 82 1.18 7.37 -9.51
N TYR A 83 0.21 6.45 -9.52
CA TYR A 83 0.15 5.32 -10.45
C TYR A 83 1.45 4.49 -10.45
N ILE A 84 2.11 4.43 -9.28
CA ILE A 84 3.31 3.62 -9.03
C ILE A 84 2.93 2.56 -8.02
N GLY A 85 3.15 1.29 -8.36
CA GLY A 85 2.78 0.18 -7.50
C GLY A 85 3.46 -1.11 -7.93
N ILE A 86 3.10 -2.17 -7.22
CA ILE A 86 3.34 -3.55 -7.64
C ILE A 86 2.23 -3.97 -8.60
N PRO A 87 2.40 -5.06 -9.37
CA PRO A 87 1.33 -5.61 -10.20
C PRO A 87 0.07 -5.90 -9.37
N ASP A 88 -1.10 -5.58 -9.93
CA ASP A 88 -2.39 -5.73 -9.23
C ASP A 88 -2.58 -7.15 -8.68
N GLY A 89 -2.26 -8.20 -9.45
CA GLY A 89 -2.36 -9.57 -8.95
C GLY A 89 -1.46 -9.88 -7.75
N LEU A 90 -0.27 -9.26 -7.67
CA LEU A 90 0.60 -9.40 -6.49
C LEU A 90 0.02 -8.64 -5.29
N TYR A 91 -0.62 -7.50 -5.52
CA TYR A 91 -1.35 -6.78 -4.47
C TYR A 91 -2.52 -7.62 -3.93
N ASP A 92 -3.32 -8.20 -4.84
CA ASP A 92 -4.46 -9.05 -4.51
C ASP A 92 -4.04 -10.26 -3.67
N ASP A 93 -2.90 -10.90 -4.01
CA ASP A 93 -2.35 -12.02 -3.23
C ASP A 93 -1.97 -11.60 -1.80
N LEU A 94 -1.37 -10.41 -1.63
CA LEU A 94 -1.00 -9.89 -0.32
C LEU A 94 -2.24 -9.52 0.50
N GLU A 95 -3.24 -8.87 -0.11
CA GLU A 95 -4.50 -8.51 0.57
C GLU A 95 -5.29 -9.76 0.98
N ALA A 96 -5.40 -10.75 0.09
CA ALA A 96 -6.03 -12.03 0.38
C ALA A 96 -5.33 -12.75 1.55
N ARG A 97 -3.99 -12.64 1.64
CA ARG A 97 -3.24 -13.19 2.76
C ARG A 97 -3.54 -12.49 4.08
N VAL A 98 -3.65 -11.16 4.09
CA VAL A 98 -4.05 -10.39 5.29
C VAL A 98 -5.44 -10.80 5.76
N GLU A 99 -6.39 -10.96 4.84
CA GLU A 99 -7.76 -11.43 5.16
C GLU A 99 -7.77 -12.87 5.70
N ALA A 100 -6.91 -13.75 5.18
CA ALA A 100 -6.77 -15.11 5.69
C ALA A 100 -6.14 -15.14 7.09
N LEU A 101 -5.15 -14.29 7.36
CA LEU A 101 -4.51 -14.15 8.68
C LEU A 101 -5.50 -13.63 9.73
N ARG A 102 -6.37 -12.66 9.39
CA ARG A 102 -7.42 -12.15 10.28
C ARG A 102 -8.31 -13.24 10.84
N LYS A 103 -8.54 -14.31 10.07
CA LYS A 103 -9.42 -15.43 10.45
C LYS A 103 -8.78 -16.41 11.45
N VAL A 104 -7.44 -16.42 11.56
CA VAL A 104 -6.72 -17.35 12.45
C VAL A 104 -6.14 -16.67 13.69
N ILE A 105 -5.96 -15.34 13.65
CA ILE A 105 -5.49 -14.56 14.80
C ILE A 105 -6.65 -14.37 15.80
N PRO A 106 -6.41 -14.51 17.12
CA PRO A 106 -7.43 -14.25 18.13
C PRO A 106 -7.97 -12.82 18.04
N PRO A 107 -9.30 -12.61 18.03
CA PRO A 107 -9.91 -11.30 17.78
C PRO A 107 -9.47 -10.18 18.73
N GLU A 108 -9.07 -10.51 19.96
CA GLU A 108 -8.57 -9.55 20.95
C GLU A 108 -7.28 -8.85 20.54
N PHE A 109 -6.52 -9.42 19.59
CA PHE A 109 -5.31 -8.80 19.05
C PHE A 109 -5.55 -7.99 17.78
N ILE A 110 -6.76 -8.05 17.20
CA ILE A 110 -7.10 -7.32 15.99
C ILE A 110 -7.97 -6.11 16.35
N PRO A 111 -7.64 -4.90 15.87
CA PRO A 111 -8.50 -3.75 16.08
C PRO A 111 -9.90 -4.03 15.49
N PRO A 112 -10.99 -3.62 16.18
CA PRO A 112 -12.37 -3.85 15.71
C PRO A 112 -12.65 -3.30 14.32
N LYS A 113 -11.87 -2.28 13.91
CA LYS A 113 -11.88 -1.71 12.57
C LYS A 113 -10.46 -1.70 12.03
N HIS A 114 -10.21 -2.49 10.99
CA HIS A 114 -8.92 -2.62 10.33
C HIS A 114 -8.86 -1.78 9.05
N ILE A 115 -7.89 -0.87 8.96
CA ILE A 115 -7.77 0.15 7.90
C ILE A 115 -7.66 -0.43 6.47
N LEU A 116 -7.09 -1.63 6.32
CA LEU A 116 -7.02 -2.28 5.01
C LEU A 116 -8.37 -2.89 4.63
N LEU A 117 -8.95 -3.68 5.53
CA LEU A 117 -10.02 -4.64 5.24
C LEU A 117 -11.42 -4.03 5.38
N ASP A 118 -11.58 -3.05 6.27
CA ASP A 118 -12.88 -2.45 6.57
C ASP A 118 -13.09 -1.13 5.79
N ASN A 119 -12.33 -0.92 4.70
CA ASN A 119 -12.43 0.22 3.78
C ASN A 119 -12.59 1.58 4.47
N ILE A 120 -11.81 1.82 5.53
CA ILE A 120 -11.92 3.02 6.36
C ILE A 120 -11.41 4.29 5.63
N GLY A 121 -11.04 4.18 4.35
CA GLY A 121 -10.54 5.28 3.55
C GLY A 121 -9.13 5.73 3.95
N TYR A 122 -8.55 6.58 3.11
CA TYR A 122 -7.46 7.50 3.46
C TYR A 122 -8.03 8.89 3.62
#